data_AF-A0A7K1IPZ8-F1
#
_entry.id   AF-A0A7K1IPZ8-F1
#
_cell.length_a   1.000
_cell.length_b   1.000
_cell.length_c   1.000
_cell.angle_alpha   90.00
_cell.angle_beta   90.00
_cell.angle_gamma   90.00
#
_symmetry.space_group_name_H-M   'P 1'
#
loop_
_entity.id
_entity.type
_entity.pdbx_description
1 polymer ?
#
loop_
_entity_poly.entity_id
_entity_poly.type
_entity_poly.pdbx_seq_one_letter_code
_entity_poly.pdbx_strand_id
1 'polypeptide(L)'
;MQRLAPTRKDSGFTLIELLVVIIIIGILAAIALPLYVGQKRKAYDASAKSGIRSLAVFEEAYLSDHASYGDISGLQADGYGITPSKNVTVTVVYRASSLGYCLSAKHSGSNTTWYYDSQAGGLLGATATSCPTSNSSTTPGGSAGSSLTG
;
A
#
# COMPACT_ATOMS: atom_id res chain seq x y z
N MET A 1 69.66 -26.96 -9.80
CA MET A 1 68.66 -25.98 -9.33
C MET A 1 67.45 -26.76 -8.81
N GLN A 2 67.38 -27.01 -7.50
CA GLN A 2 66.26 -27.73 -6.88
C GLN A 2 65.11 -26.74 -6.65
N ARG A 3 64.03 -26.86 -7.40
CA ARG A 3 62.85 -25.98 -7.30
C ARG A 3 61.98 -26.48 -6.14
N LEU A 4 61.90 -25.72 -5.04
CA LEU A 4 60.97 -26.00 -3.95
C LEU A 4 59.55 -25.62 -4.39
N ALA A 5 58.67 -26.60 -4.54
CA ALA A 5 57.25 -26.38 -4.75
C ALA A 5 56.55 -26.07 -3.40
N PRO A 6 55.70 -25.04 -3.30
CA PRO A 6 55.00 -24.72 -2.08
C PRO A 6 53.92 -25.76 -1.79
N THR A 7 53.97 -26.38 -0.62
CA THR A 7 52.93 -27.27 -0.10
C THR A 7 51.68 -26.45 0.20
N ARG A 8 50.61 -26.65 -0.59
CA ARG A 8 49.30 -26.07 -0.28
C ARG A 8 48.79 -26.69 1.02
N LYS A 9 48.59 -25.87 2.05
CA LYS A 9 47.85 -26.25 3.26
C LYS A 9 46.36 -26.14 2.94
N ASP A 10 45.75 -27.26 2.55
CA ASP A 10 44.29 -27.32 2.50
C ASP A 10 43.76 -27.19 3.93
N SER A 11 43.16 -26.03 4.20
CA SER A 11 42.49 -25.73 5.45
C SER A 11 41.03 -26.11 5.26
N GLY A 12 40.64 -27.30 5.70
CA GLY A 12 39.26 -27.76 5.63
C GLY A 12 38.40 -27.10 6.70
N PHE A 13 37.23 -26.59 6.30
CA PHE A 13 36.18 -26.17 7.24
C PHE A 13 35.74 -27.38 8.06
N THR A 14 35.65 -27.24 9.38
CA THR A 14 35.18 -28.34 10.22
C THR A 14 33.66 -28.46 10.11
N LEU A 15 33.13 -29.69 10.17
CA LEU A 15 31.67 -29.90 10.18
C LEU A 15 31.01 -29.25 11.39
N ILE A 16 31.74 -29.11 12.50
CA ILE A 16 31.25 -28.45 13.71
C ILE A 16 31.13 -26.93 13.55
N GLU A 17 32.03 -26.29 12.78
CA GLU A 17 31.92 -24.87 12.43
C GLU A 17 30.66 -24.59 11.63
N LEU A 18 30.33 -25.45 10.67
CA LEU A 18 29.08 -25.28 9.93
C LEU A 18 27.85 -25.59 10.78
N LEU A 19 27.94 -26.55 11.71
CA LEU A 19 26.82 -26.90 12.60
C LEU A 19 26.43 -25.74 13.53
N VAL A 20 27.40 -25.09 14.18
CA VAL A 20 27.10 -23.97 15.08
C VAL A 20 26.53 -22.77 14.32
N VAL A 21 27.02 -22.52 13.10
CA VAL A 21 26.54 -21.42 12.26
C VAL A 21 25.08 -21.62 11.86
N ILE A 22 24.70 -22.82 11.42
CA ILE A 22 23.29 -23.08 11.04
C ILE A 22 22.34 -22.99 12.24
N ILE A 23 22.82 -23.32 13.44
CA ILE A 23 22.05 -23.17 14.69
C ILE A 23 21.81 -21.69 14.98
N ILE A 24 22.86 -20.86 14.90
CA ILE A 24 22.73 -19.41 15.19
C ILE A 24 21.81 -18.74 14.16
N ILE A 25 21.99 -18.97 12.86
CA ILE A 25 21.10 -18.40 11.83
C ILE A 25 19.67 -18.92 11.98
N GLY A 26 19.48 -20.17 12.45
CA GLY A 26 18.17 -20.75 12.72
C GLY A 26 17.42 -19.99 13.82
N ILE A 27 18.10 -19.66 14.92
CA ILE A 27 17.53 -18.87 16.02
C ILE A 27 17.17 -17.45 15.54
N LEU A 28 18.07 -16.81 14.79
CA LEU A 28 17.82 -15.47 14.26
C LEU A 28 16.65 -15.46 13.27
N ALA A 29 16.58 -16.44 12.36
CA ALA A 29 15.52 -16.56 11.36
C ALA A 29 14.14 -16.79 12.00
N ALA A 30 14.08 -17.58 13.08
CA ALA A 30 12.83 -17.86 13.81
C ALA A 30 12.17 -16.56 14.36
N ILE A 31 12.97 -15.59 14.81
CA ILE A 31 12.47 -14.30 15.31
C ILE A 31 12.26 -13.31 14.15
N ALA A 32 13.19 -13.27 13.20
CA ALA A 32 13.17 -12.28 12.12
C ALA A 32 11.99 -12.47 11.14
N LEU A 33 11.62 -13.72 10.84
CA LEU A 33 10.58 -14.02 9.85
C LEU A 33 9.18 -13.47 10.23
N PRO A 34 8.62 -13.74 11.43
CA PRO A 34 7.31 -13.19 11.79
C PRO A 34 7.31 -11.65 11.86
N LEU A 35 8.41 -11.06 12.33
CA LEU A 35 8.57 -9.60 12.36
C LEU A 35 8.55 -9.02 10.94
N TYR A 36 9.28 -9.63 10.02
CA TYR A 36 9.35 -9.19 8.62
C TYR A 36 7.98 -9.23 7.93
N VAL A 37 7.19 -10.28 8.12
CA VAL A 37 5.82 -10.37 7.56
C VAL A 37 4.92 -9.25 8.09
N GLY A 38 5.02 -8.93 9.39
CA GLY A 38 4.29 -7.81 9.99
C GLY A 38 4.70 -6.46 9.41
N GLN A 39 6.00 -6.21 9.24
CA GLN A 39 6.52 -4.97 8.65
C GLN A 39 6.09 -4.80 7.19
N LYS A 40 6.10 -5.89 6.40
CA LYS A 40 5.60 -5.86 5.02
C LYS A 40 4.14 -5.44 4.93
N ARG A 41 3.28 -5.97 5.81
CA ARG A 41 1.85 -5.58 5.84
C ARG A 41 1.68 -4.11 6.18
N LYS A 42 2.44 -3.59 7.16
CA LYS A 42 2.45 -2.15 7.48
C LYS A 42 2.91 -1.29 6.31
N ALA A 43 3.91 -1.74 5.55
CA ALA A 43 4.35 -1.06 4.34
C ALA A 43 3.25 -1.04 3.26
N TYR A 44 2.55 -2.16 3.06
CA TYR A 44 1.40 -2.22 2.13
C TYR A 44 0.28 -1.25 2.53
N ASP A 45 -0.05 -1.19 3.81
CA ASP A 45 -1.05 -0.26 4.33
C ASP A 45 -0.58 1.20 4.19
N ALA A 46 0.71 1.48 4.39
CA ALA A 46 1.28 2.81 4.18
C ALA A 46 1.18 3.24 2.71
N SER A 47 1.48 2.34 1.77
CA SER A 47 1.35 2.61 0.32
C SER A 47 -0.11 2.86 -0.11
N ALA A 48 -1.05 2.12 0.46
CA ALA A 48 -2.48 2.37 0.21
C ALA A 48 -2.90 3.74 0.77
N LYS A 49 -2.51 4.07 2.01
CA LYS A 49 -2.80 5.36 2.64
C LYS A 49 -2.18 6.53 1.89
N SER A 50 -0.97 6.40 1.37
CA SER A 50 -0.33 7.46 0.60
C SER A 50 -1.07 7.70 -0.71
N GLY A 51 -1.49 6.63 -1.42
CA GLY A 51 -2.30 6.76 -2.63
C GLY A 51 -3.59 7.54 -2.39
N ILE A 52 -4.31 7.23 -1.32
CA ILE A 52 -5.55 7.95 -0.95
C ILE A 52 -5.27 9.41 -0.61
N ARG A 53 -4.22 9.72 0.15
CA ARG A 53 -3.88 11.10 0.52
C ARG A 53 -3.54 11.95 -0.69
N SER A 54 -2.74 11.41 -1.62
CA SER A 54 -2.43 12.11 -2.87
C SER A 54 -3.70 12.37 -3.68
N LEU A 55 -4.58 11.36 -3.76
CA LEU A 55 -5.83 11.48 -4.47
C LEU A 55 -6.78 12.53 -3.84
N ALA A 56 -6.86 12.59 -2.51
CA ALA A 56 -7.61 13.63 -1.81
C ALA A 56 -7.10 15.04 -2.16
N VAL A 57 -5.78 15.24 -2.21
CA VAL A 57 -5.20 16.54 -2.62
C VAL A 57 -5.60 16.89 -4.05
N PHE A 58 -5.63 15.92 -4.97
CA PHE A 58 -6.05 16.16 -6.34
C PHE A 58 -7.55 16.47 -6.45
N GLU A 59 -8.41 15.84 -5.64
CA GLU A 59 -9.84 16.16 -5.57
C GLU A 59 -10.09 17.58 -5.08
N GLU A 60 -9.36 18.05 -4.06
CA GLU A 60 -9.47 19.45 -3.58
C GLU A 60 -8.97 20.45 -4.63
N ALA A 61 -7.91 20.11 -5.36
CA ALA A 61 -7.41 20.94 -6.46
C ALA A 61 -8.44 21.00 -7.61
N TYR A 62 -8.97 19.83 -8.01
CA TYR A 62 -10.00 19.72 -9.03
C TYR A 62 -11.27 20.49 -8.66
N LEU A 63 -11.68 20.45 -7.39
CA LEU A 63 -12.78 21.27 -6.86
C LEU A 63 -12.53 22.77 -7.03
N SER A 64 -11.29 23.23 -6.79
CA SER A 64 -10.92 24.64 -6.95
C SER A 64 -11.05 25.11 -8.41
N ASP A 65 -10.81 24.23 -9.37
CA ASP A 65 -10.83 24.56 -10.80
C ASP A 65 -12.23 24.38 -11.43
N HIS A 66 -12.95 23.32 -11.03
CA HIS A 66 -14.19 22.87 -11.69
C HIS A 66 -15.45 23.05 -10.85
N ALA A 67 -15.33 23.57 -9.62
CA ALA A 67 -16.42 23.71 -8.65
C ALA A 67 -17.21 22.41 -8.38
N SER A 68 -16.61 21.27 -8.70
CA SER A 68 -17.14 19.92 -8.53
C SER A 68 -15.99 18.94 -8.30
N TYR A 69 -16.26 17.78 -7.71
CA TYR A 69 -15.28 16.69 -7.60
C TYR A 69 -15.26 15.87 -8.89
N GLY A 70 -14.09 15.40 -9.29
CA GLY A 70 -13.85 14.80 -10.61
C GLY A 70 -13.56 13.32 -10.51
N ASP A 71 -14.03 12.51 -11.46
CA ASP A 71 -13.64 11.11 -11.57
C ASP A 71 -12.19 10.93 -11.95
N ILE A 72 -11.66 9.71 -11.76
CA ILE A 72 -10.27 9.45 -12.06
C ILE A 72 -9.93 9.87 -13.51
N SER A 73 -10.84 9.65 -14.46
CA SER A 73 -10.67 10.13 -15.83
C SER A 73 -10.62 11.65 -15.93
N GLY A 74 -11.47 12.38 -15.21
CA GLY A 74 -11.47 13.84 -15.13
C GLY A 74 -10.16 14.37 -14.55
N LEU A 75 -9.69 13.80 -13.44
CA LEU A 75 -8.40 14.19 -12.87
C LEU A 75 -7.24 13.88 -13.83
N GLN A 76 -7.26 12.73 -14.51
CA GLN A 76 -6.22 12.41 -15.50
C GLN A 76 -6.27 13.33 -16.72
N ALA A 77 -7.47 13.75 -17.16
CA ALA A 77 -7.66 14.66 -18.28
C ALA A 77 -7.05 16.04 -18.00
N ASP A 78 -7.14 16.51 -16.76
CA ASP A 78 -6.53 17.77 -16.30
C ASP A 78 -5.02 17.65 -16.02
N GLY A 79 -4.44 16.46 -16.23
CA GLY A 79 -3.01 16.23 -16.05
C GLY A 79 -2.60 16.00 -14.60
N TYR A 80 -3.53 15.73 -13.68
CA TYR A 80 -3.17 15.30 -12.33
C TYR A 80 -2.44 13.95 -12.41
N GLY A 81 -1.22 13.92 -11.86
CA GLY A 81 -0.32 12.77 -11.91
C GLY A 81 -0.74 11.63 -10.97
N ILE A 82 -1.90 11.03 -11.23
CA ILE A 82 -2.39 9.89 -10.45
C ILE A 82 -1.59 8.63 -10.83
N THR A 83 -0.49 8.42 -10.11
CA THR A 83 0.31 7.20 -10.19
C THR A 83 0.28 6.48 -8.84
N PRO A 84 -0.66 5.56 -8.62
CA PRO A 84 -0.68 4.72 -7.43
C PRO A 84 0.66 3.98 -7.29
N SER A 85 1.08 3.73 -6.05
CA SER A 85 2.22 2.84 -5.82
C SER A 85 1.93 1.45 -6.41
N LYS A 86 2.97 0.74 -6.87
CA LYS A 86 2.83 -0.60 -7.45
C LYS A 86 1.94 -1.51 -6.58
N ASN A 87 1.01 -2.21 -7.21
CA ASN A 87 0.00 -3.08 -6.57
C ASN A 87 -1.04 -2.36 -5.71
N VAL A 88 -1.10 -1.03 -5.73
CA VAL A 88 -2.16 -0.27 -5.08
C VAL A 88 -3.23 0.04 -6.12
N THR A 89 -4.45 -0.38 -5.81
CA THR A 89 -5.65 0.05 -6.52
C THR A 89 -6.24 1.23 -5.76
N VAL A 90 -6.56 2.31 -6.45
CA VAL A 90 -7.32 3.45 -5.91
C VAL A 90 -8.65 3.59 -6.62
N THR A 91 -9.69 3.99 -5.91
CA THR A 91 -11.04 4.19 -6.46
C THR A 91 -11.64 5.46 -5.87
N VAL A 92 -12.35 6.23 -6.69
CA VAL A 92 -13.18 7.35 -6.24
C VAL A 92 -14.66 7.01 -6.34
N VAL A 93 -15.42 7.40 -5.33
CA VAL A 93 -16.87 7.25 -5.24
C VAL A 93 -17.50 8.59 -4.85
N TYR A 94 -18.27 9.18 -5.76
CA TYR A 94 -19.01 10.42 -5.49
C TYR A 94 -20.28 10.17 -4.70
N ARG A 95 -20.65 11.15 -3.88
CA ARG A 95 -21.99 11.24 -3.30
C ARG A 95 -22.91 12.03 -4.22
N ALA A 96 -24.18 11.63 -4.27
CA ALA A 96 -25.19 12.23 -5.15
C ALA A 96 -25.47 13.73 -4.89
N SER A 97 -25.00 14.31 -3.77
CA SER A 97 -25.29 15.68 -3.37
C SER A 97 -24.14 16.67 -3.60
N SER A 98 -23.21 16.39 -4.52
CA SER A 98 -22.08 17.24 -4.97
C SER A 98 -21.08 17.77 -3.92
N LEU A 99 -21.32 17.56 -2.62
CA LEU A 99 -20.54 18.13 -1.52
C LEU A 99 -19.65 17.11 -0.80
N GLY A 100 -19.36 15.97 -1.43
CA GLY A 100 -18.45 15.00 -0.83
C GLY A 100 -18.11 13.83 -1.75
N TYR A 101 -16.89 13.33 -1.54
CA TYR A 101 -16.34 12.15 -2.15
C TYR A 101 -15.88 11.16 -1.08
N CYS A 102 -15.85 9.88 -1.46
CA CYS A 102 -15.15 8.84 -0.75
C CYS A 102 -14.08 8.23 -1.64
N LEU A 103 -12.88 8.10 -1.09
CA LEU A 103 -11.76 7.43 -1.73
C LEU A 103 -11.56 6.08 -1.08
N SER A 104 -11.13 5.10 -1.85
CA SER A 104 -10.62 3.85 -1.31
C SER A 104 -9.29 3.48 -1.95
N ALA A 105 -8.44 2.81 -1.18
CA ALA A 105 -7.27 2.15 -1.73
C ALA A 105 -6.96 0.84 -1.06
N LYS A 106 -6.47 -0.10 -1.87
CA LYS A 106 -6.09 -1.44 -1.45
C LYS A 106 -4.79 -1.83 -2.11
N HIS A 107 -3.85 -2.33 -1.32
CA HIS A 107 -2.66 -3.00 -1.84
C HIS A 107 -2.96 -4.49 -2.05
N SER A 108 -2.58 -5.08 -3.19
CA SER A 108 -2.89 -6.49 -3.52
C SER A 108 -2.34 -7.50 -2.50
N GLY A 109 -1.23 -7.18 -1.85
CA GLY A 109 -0.61 -7.96 -0.77
C GLY A 109 -1.24 -7.77 0.62
N SER A 110 -2.29 -6.95 0.77
CA SER A 110 -3.04 -6.76 2.02
C SER A 110 -4.53 -7.07 1.78
N ASN A 111 -5.19 -7.66 2.78
CA ASN A 111 -6.65 -7.85 2.74
C ASN A 111 -7.41 -6.61 3.22
N THR A 112 -6.70 -5.60 3.74
CA THR A 112 -7.27 -4.38 4.26
C THR A 112 -7.44 -3.34 3.16
N THR A 113 -8.67 -2.83 3.02
CA THR A 113 -8.97 -1.65 2.21
C THR A 113 -9.02 -0.44 3.12
N TRP A 114 -8.36 0.64 2.74
CA TRP A 114 -8.42 1.92 3.44
C TRP A 114 -9.41 2.83 2.74
N TYR A 115 -10.12 3.62 3.53
CA TYR A 115 -11.12 4.55 3.04
C TYR A 115 -10.82 5.96 3.54
N TYR A 116 -11.19 6.97 2.77
CA TYR A 116 -11.15 8.38 3.15
C TYR A 116 -12.48 9.00 2.80
N ASP A 117 -13.06 9.71 3.78
CA ASP A 117 -14.32 10.41 3.61
C ASP A 117 -14.07 11.91 3.87
N SER A 118 -14.33 12.70 2.83
CA SER A 118 -14.25 14.16 2.86
C SER A 118 -15.16 14.79 3.93
N GLN A 119 -16.31 14.17 4.23
CA GLN A 119 -17.29 14.69 5.20
C GLN A 119 -17.01 14.21 6.63
N ALA A 120 -16.37 13.05 6.80
CA ALA A 120 -15.91 12.58 8.10
C ALA A 120 -14.57 13.19 8.54
N GLY A 121 -13.99 14.08 7.72
CA GLY A 121 -12.74 14.78 8.03
C GLY A 121 -11.47 13.93 7.85
N GLY A 122 -11.52 12.86 7.04
CA GLY A 122 -10.31 12.21 6.54
C GLY A 122 -10.33 10.68 6.50
N LEU A 123 -9.16 10.09 6.75
CA LEU A 123 -8.94 8.64 6.71
C LEU A 123 -9.81 7.92 7.74
N LEU A 124 -10.68 7.05 7.26
CA LEU A 124 -11.47 6.16 8.11
C LEU A 124 -10.58 5.05 8.65
N GLY A 125 -10.89 4.60 9.88
CA GLY A 125 -10.20 3.48 10.50
C GLY A 125 -10.34 2.18 9.69
N ALA A 126 -9.48 1.20 9.97
CA ALA A 126 -9.45 -0.10 9.30
C ALA A 126 -10.75 -0.93 9.45
N THR A 127 -11.73 -0.45 10.22
CA THR A 127 -13.05 -1.04 10.43
C THR A 127 -14.09 -0.62 9.39
N ALA A 128 -13.82 0.39 8.55
CA ALA A 128 -14.69 0.72 7.43
C ALA A 128 -14.67 -0.43 6.41
N THR A 129 -15.84 -0.94 6.04
CA THR A 129 -16.02 -2.06 5.10
C THR A 129 -16.44 -1.62 3.70
N SER A 130 -16.81 -0.36 3.54
CA SER A 130 -17.22 0.22 2.27
C SER A 130 -17.00 1.73 2.27
N CYS A 131 -16.99 2.31 1.06
CA CYS A 131 -17.11 3.75 0.92
C CYS A 131 -18.50 4.17 1.40
N PRO A 132 -18.64 5.04 2.41
CA PRO A 132 -19.94 5.56 2.80
C PRO A 132 -20.49 6.45 1.68
N THR A 133 -21.59 6.01 1.06
CA THR A 133 -22.29 6.73 -0.03
C THR A 133 -23.39 7.67 0.48
N SER A 134 -23.70 7.61 1.76
CA SER A 134 -24.56 8.54 2.49
C SER A 134 -23.84 9.02 3.75
N ASN A 135 -24.13 10.25 4.20
CA ASN A 135 -23.85 10.66 5.57
C ASN A 135 -24.53 9.65 6.48
N SER A 136 -23.77 8.68 7.00
CA SER A 136 -24.18 7.59 7.88
C SER A 136 -25.69 7.54 8.17
N SER A 137 -26.46 7.10 7.17
CA SER A 137 -27.74 6.43 7.36
C SER A 137 -27.92 5.52 6.16
N THR A 138 -27.84 4.25 6.50
CA THR A 138 -28.16 3.05 5.74
C THR A 138 -29.03 3.31 4.51
N THR A 139 -28.51 3.04 3.31
CA THR A 139 -29.26 2.34 2.26
C THR A 139 -28.29 1.94 1.12
N PRO A 140 -28.35 0.68 0.65
CA PRO A 140 -27.49 0.19 -0.42
C PRO A 140 -28.06 0.61 -1.78
N GLY A 141 -27.35 1.47 -2.50
CA GLY A 141 -27.77 1.91 -3.82
C GLY A 141 -26.66 2.67 -4.56
N GLY A 142 -25.93 1.93 -5.40
CA GLY A 142 -25.18 2.34 -6.59
C GLY A 142 -24.45 3.68 -6.58
N SER A 143 -23.12 3.63 -6.58
CA SER A 143 -22.29 4.69 -7.16
C SER A 143 -21.21 4.05 -8.03
N ALA A 144 -21.11 4.51 -9.28
CA ALA A 144 -20.14 4.05 -10.26
C ALA A 144 -18.75 4.52 -9.81
N GLY A 145 -17.97 3.62 -9.21
CA GLY A 145 -16.60 3.91 -8.83
C GLY A 145 -15.67 3.79 -10.03
N SER A 146 -14.89 4.82 -10.33
CA SER A 146 -13.77 4.75 -11.28
C SER A 146 -12.52 4.29 -10.53
N SER A 147 -11.84 3.25 -11.02
CA SER A 147 -10.68 2.64 -10.35
C SER A 147 -9.43 2.64 -11.23
N LEU A 148 -8.26 2.93 -10.66
CA LEU A 148 -6.96 2.74 -11.31
C LEU A 148 -6.09 1.77 -10.54
N THR A 149 -5.33 0.96 -11.29
CA THR A 149 -4.35 0.01 -10.78
C THR A 149 -2.96 0.37 -11.30
N GLY A 150 -1.98 0.43 -10.40
CA GLY A 150 -0.55 0.59 -10.74
C GLY A 150 0.27 -0.68 -10.63
#